data_AF-A0A453TBG4-F1
#
_entry.id   AF-A0A453TBG4-F1
#
_cell.length_a   1.000
_cell.length_b   1.000
_cell.length_c   1.000
_cell.angle_alpha   90.00
_cell.angle_beta   90.00
_cell.angle_gamma   90.00
#
_symmetry.space_group_name_H-M   'P 1'
#
loop_
_entity.id
_entity.type
_entity.pdbx_description
1 polymer ?
#
loop_
_entity_poly.entity_id
_entity_poly.type
_entity_poly.pdbx_seq_one_letter_code
_entity_poly.pdbx_strand_id
1 'polypeptide(L)'
;MNVKASPVLTALFAAAIGFLVGISFPVDITPKLQCGILPWSSSGGAMNCSLWGDYGGHSSTLGRLWGAPFRNSNNGSPNATSSAPTVEVAAAKPQGSETRLPPGIVVPESDLHLRRLWGSPREDSATGKYLLALAVGYGERANVNATVHKFSDNFDIVLFHYDGRTTEWDEEFEWSKEVAHVSARKQTKWWFAKRFLHPSIVAPYDYVFVWDEDLGVDNFAAEPYLDIVRRHGLEISQPGLDMTEGSAPMYDITARKNGSEMHKTDAGGEHCWDVHKRPCSGFVEMMAPVFSRDAWRCVWHMIQNDLVHGWPIDSYFWRCVDDPEEQIGVVDAQYVVHHAVPTLQGEGDKEKTGGRFEVRARQFEELEAFNSRFANADKELANRSPSTLN
;
A
#
# COMPACT_ATOMS: atom_id res chain seq x y z
N MET A 1 32.24 60.79 -22.86
CA MET A 1 31.01 60.23 -23.46
C MET A 1 30.35 59.36 -22.39
N ASN A 2 29.31 59.86 -21.73
CA ASN A 2 28.58 59.09 -20.70
C ASN A 2 27.52 58.24 -21.38
N VAL A 3 27.72 56.93 -21.40
CA VAL A 3 26.73 55.97 -21.88
C VAL A 3 25.70 55.77 -20.77
N LYS A 4 24.47 56.26 -20.97
CA LYS A 4 23.34 55.95 -20.09
C LYS A 4 22.94 54.50 -20.30
N ALA A 5 23.07 53.68 -19.25
CA ALA A 5 22.56 52.30 -19.25
C ALA A 5 21.03 52.32 -19.40
N SER A 6 20.50 51.47 -20.29
CA SER A 6 19.07 51.29 -20.48
C SER A 6 18.46 50.66 -19.23
N PRO A 7 17.42 51.26 -18.60
CA PRO A 7 16.81 50.75 -17.38
C PRO A 7 16.18 49.35 -17.54
N VAL A 8 15.86 48.96 -18.78
CA VAL A 8 15.35 47.62 -19.12
C VAL A 8 16.45 46.56 -18.98
N LEU A 9 17.68 46.89 -19.35
CA LEU A 9 18.81 45.96 -19.28
C LEU A 9 19.24 45.71 -17.83
N THR A 10 19.14 46.73 -16.97
CA THR A 10 19.41 46.63 -15.53
C THR A 10 18.37 45.78 -14.81
N ALA A 11 17.09 45.87 -15.20
CA ALA A 11 16.01 45.06 -14.62
C ALA A 11 16.13 43.57 -15.01
N LEU A 12 16.52 43.27 -16.25
CA LEU A 12 16.73 41.89 -16.71
C LEU A 12 17.95 41.24 -16.05
N PHE A 13 19.02 41.99 -15.81
CA PHE A 13 20.18 41.50 -15.05
C PHE A 13 19.86 41.23 -13.57
N ALA A 14 19.05 42.08 -12.94
CA ALA A 14 18.64 41.88 -11.54
C ALA A 14 17.70 40.68 -11.37
N ALA A 15 16.81 40.41 -12.33
CA ALA A 15 15.95 39.24 -12.34
C ALA A 15 16.74 37.93 -12.55
N ALA A 16 17.77 37.95 -13.41
CA ALA A 16 18.64 36.79 -13.64
C ALA A 16 19.52 36.44 -12.41
N ILE A 17 19.99 37.44 -11.66
CA ILE A 17 20.77 37.22 -10.44
C ILE A 17 19.88 36.72 -9.29
N GLY A 18 18.64 37.21 -9.19
CA GLY A 18 17.67 36.76 -8.19
C GLY A 18 17.20 35.31 -8.36
N PHE A 19 17.30 34.75 -9.59
CA PHE A 19 16.98 33.35 -9.86
C PHE A 19 18.15 32.39 -9.59
N LEU A 20 19.39 32.89 -9.58
CA LEU A 20 20.61 32.09 -9.40
C LEU A 20 21.12 32.06 -7.95
N VAL A 21 20.66 32.96 -7.08
CA VAL A 21 21.01 32.99 -5.65
C VAL A 21 19.75 32.74 -4.84
N GLY A 22 19.46 31.47 -4.54
CA GLY A 22 18.35 31.07 -3.69
C GLY A 22 18.47 31.73 -2.30
N ILE A 23 17.70 32.78 -2.08
CA ILE A 23 17.51 33.40 -0.76
C ILE A 23 16.09 33.05 -0.32
N SER A 24 15.99 32.02 0.51
CA SER A 24 14.75 31.66 1.21
C SER A 24 14.57 32.61 2.40
N PHE A 25 13.56 33.48 2.34
CA PHE A 25 13.09 34.20 3.53
C PHE A 25 12.02 33.35 4.24
N PRO A 26 12.07 33.21 5.58
CA PRO A 26 10.98 32.58 6.33
C PRO A 26 9.80 33.55 6.35
N VAL A 27 8.68 33.17 5.75
CA VAL A 27 7.43 33.93 5.86
C VAL A 27 6.46 33.11 6.70
N ASP A 28 6.28 33.52 7.96
CA ASP A 28 5.13 33.14 8.78
C ASP A 28 3.86 33.74 8.15
N ILE A 29 3.11 32.93 7.42
CA ILE A 29 1.81 33.33 6.88
C ILE A 29 0.71 32.85 7.83
N THR A 30 0.33 33.72 8.75
CA THR A 30 -1.00 33.65 9.38
C THR A 30 -2.06 33.98 8.32
N PRO A 31 -3.11 33.17 8.12
CA PRO A 31 -4.07 33.43 7.06
C PRO A 31 -5.04 34.54 7.48
N LYS A 32 -4.81 35.76 6.99
CA LYS A 32 -5.86 36.77 6.88
C LYS A 32 -6.65 36.49 5.61
N LEU A 33 -7.85 35.94 5.76
CA LEU A 33 -8.85 35.84 4.70
C LEU A 33 -9.15 37.22 4.14
N GLN A 34 -8.83 37.44 2.87
CA GLN A 34 -9.23 38.63 2.13
C GLN A 34 -9.98 38.19 0.86
N CYS A 35 -11.25 38.58 0.81
CA CYS A 35 -12.21 38.29 -0.25
C CYS A 35 -11.87 39.02 -1.57
N GLY A 36 -11.92 38.28 -2.68
CA GLY A 36 -12.12 38.75 -4.07
C GLY A 36 -10.90 39.40 -4.76
N ILE A 37 -10.68 39.34 -6.08
CA ILE A 37 -11.63 39.26 -7.21
C ILE A 37 -10.90 38.75 -8.49
N LEU A 38 -11.53 37.86 -9.27
CA LEU A 38 -11.37 37.72 -10.73
C LEU A 38 -12.61 38.34 -11.44
N PRO A 39 -12.53 38.75 -12.71
CA PRO A 39 -13.34 39.85 -13.24
C PRO A 39 -14.69 39.40 -13.78
N TRP A 40 -15.80 39.95 -13.27
CA TRP A 40 -16.97 40.29 -14.10
C TRP A 40 -17.92 41.29 -13.40
N SER A 41 -18.34 42.28 -14.19
CA SER A 41 -19.31 43.38 -14.05
C SER A 41 -20.00 43.79 -12.72
N SER A 42 -19.89 45.09 -12.45
CA SER A 42 -20.97 46.05 -12.10
C SER A 42 -21.96 45.73 -10.98
N SER A 43 -21.78 46.35 -9.82
CA SER A 43 -22.62 47.47 -9.31
C SER A 43 -22.24 47.76 -7.85
N GLY A 44 -22.23 49.05 -7.51
CA GLY A 44 -21.58 49.58 -6.31
C GLY A 44 -22.28 49.27 -4.99
N GLY A 45 -21.48 49.31 -3.92
CA GLY A 45 -21.97 49.29 -2.54
C GLY A 45 -20.84 48.95 -1.57
N ALA A 46 -20.18 49.98 -1.03
CA ALA A 46 -19.25 49.86 0.08
C ALA A 46 -20.00 49.41 1.35
N MET A 47 -19.36 48.64 2.24
CA MET A 47 -19.18 49.00 3.66
C MET A 47 -18.45 47.92 4.49
N ASN A 48 -17.28 48.35 4.98
CA ASN A 48 -16.73 48.29 6.35
C ASN A 48 -16.83 47.01 7.21
N CYS A 49 -15.64 46.48 7.56
CA CYS A 49 -15.42 45.59 8.71
C CYS A 49 -15.14 46.40 9.96
N SER A 50 -15.85 46.14 11.07
CA SER A 50 -15.49 46.61 12.40
C SER A 50 -15.49 45.45 13.39
N LEU A 51 -14.43 45.41 14.20
CA LEU A 51 -14.09 44.39 15.19
C LEU A 51 -14.27 44.98 16.60
N TRP A 52 -15.06 44.33 17.47
CA TRP A 52 -14.73 43.85 18.83
C TRP A 52 -15.99 43.64 19.70
N GLY A 53 -15.96 42.64 20.58
CA GLY A 53 -16.70 42.67 21.85
C GLY A 53 -17.55 41.45 22.23
N ASP A 54 -16.90 40.45 22.80
CA ASP A 54 -17.28 39.78 24.06
C ASP A 54 -18.28 38.59 24.17
N TYR A 55 -17.85 37.65 25.04
CA TYR A 55 -18.49 36.55 25.77
C TYR A 55 -19.36 35.48 25.10
N GLY A 56 -18.83 34.24 25.12
CA GLY A 56 -19.56 33.06 25.60
C GLY A 56 -20.08 32.08 24.53
N GLY A 57 -19.73 30.80 24.67
CA GLY A 57 -20.50 29.70 24.09
C GLY A 57 -19.75 28.78 23.14
N HIS A 58 -19.63 27.52 23.54
CA HIS A 58 -19.10 26.38 22.79
C HIS A 58 -19.77 26.20 21.41
N SER A 59 -18.97 26.00 20.36
CA SER A 59 -19.26 25.13 19.20
C SER A 59 -18.19 25.33 18.11
N SER A 60 -17.21 24.42 18.04
CA SER A 60 -16.29 24.36 16.90
C SER A 60 -17.02 23.87 15.66
N THR A 61 -17.08 24.74 14.66
CA THR A 61 -17.52 24.44 13.29
C THR A 61 -16.49 23.56 12.59
N LEU A 62 -16.52 22.26 12.86
CA LEU A 62 -15.76 21.24 12.13
C LEU A 62 -16.56 19.94 11.99
N GLY A 63 -17.82 20.09 11.56
CA GLY A 63 -18.76 18.98 11.32
C GLY A 63 -19.54 19.12 10.00
N ARG A 64 -18.96 19.77 8.98
CA ARG A 64 -19.60 19.97 7.67
C ARG A 64 -18.92 19.27 6.49
N LEU A 65 -18.01 18.33 6.75
CA LEU A 65 -17.68 17.28 5.80
C LEU A 65 -17.87 15.94 6.51
N TRP A 66 -18.83 15.17 6.02
CA TRP A 66 -19.25 13.83 6.44
C TRP A 66 -20.17 13.75 7.66
N GLY A 67 -21.43 13.45 7.36
CA GLY A 67 -22.45 13.12 8.34
C GLY A 67 -23.84 13.30 7.75
N ALA A 68 -24.30 12.38 6.93
CA ALA A 68 -25.74 12.19 6.73
C ALA A 68 -26.17 11.00 7.58
N PRO A 69 -26.79 11.22 8.76
CA PRO A 69 -27.56 10.19 9.43
C PRO A 69 -29.00 10.34 8.96
N PHE A 70 -29.47 9.49 8.04
CA PHE A 70 -30.91 9.37 7.85
C PHE A 70 -31.46 8.46 8.95
N ARG A 71 -31.80 9.12 10.07
CA ARG A 71 -32.59 8.57 11.15
C ARG A 71 -34.06 8.57 10.75
N ASN A 72 -34.65 7.39 10.80
CA ASN A 72 -36.06 7.09 10.61
C ASN A 72 -36.92 7.73 11.72
N SER A 73 -38.09 8.31 11.38
CA SER A 73 -39.22 8.50 12.32
C SER A 73 -40.55 8.88 11.63
N ASN A 74 -41.38 7.84 11.46
CA ASN A 74 -42.82 7.68 11.72
C ASN A 74 -43.94 8.63 11.22
N ASN A 75 -44.96 7.91 10.73
CA ASN A 75 -46.43 8.08 10.84
C ASN A 75 -47.19 9.04 9.92
N GLY A 76 -48.00 8.42 9.05
CA GLY A 76 -49.18 9.01 8.44
C GLY A 76 -49.78 8.10 7.37
N SER A 77 -50.71 7.21 7.75
CA SER A 77 -51.67 6.65 6.77
C SER A 77 -52.69 7.73 6.41
N PRO A 78 -53.13 7.80 5.15
CA PRO A 78 -54.42 7.19 4.84
C PRO A 78 -54.50 6.48 3.47
N ASN A 79 -55.46 5.56 3.38
CA ASN A 79 -55.90 4.84 2.17
C ASN A 79 -56.27 5.77 1.01
N ALA A 80 -55.89 5.40 -0.22
CA ALA A 80 -56.81 5.13 -1.35
C ALA A 80 -56.08 5.00 -2.71
N THR A 81 -56.25 3.83 -3.33
CA THR A 81 -56.35 3.53 -4.77
C THR A 81 -55.73 4.49 -5.81
N SER A 82 -54.71 4.01 -6.53
CA SER A 82 -54.72 3.97 -8.00
C SER A 82 -53.54 3.13 -8.53
N SER A 83 -53.85 2.28 -9.51
CA SER A 83 -52.94 1.41 -10.24
C SER A 83 -52.03 2.21 -11.19
N ALA A 84 -50.72 2.07 -11.06
CA ALA A 84 -49.73 2.47 -12.06
C ALA A 84 -48.56 1.47 -12.06
N PRO A 85 -47.95 1.18 -13.22
CA PRO A 85 -47.01 0.08 -13.36
C PRO A 85 -45.72 0.40 -12.60
N THR A 86 -45.24 -0.57 -11.82
CA THR A 86 -43.90 -0.58 -11.23
C THR A 86 -42.87 -0.66 -12.34
N VAL A 87 -42.35 0.48 -12.75
CA VAL A 87 -41.04 0.55 -13.40
C VAL A 87 -40.03 0.35 -12.28
N GLU A 88 -39.44 -0.84 -12.22
CA GLU A 88 -38.20 -1.05 -11.48
C GLU A 88 -37.15 -0.14 -12.09
N VAL A 89 -36.98 1.06 -11.52
CA VAL A 89 -35.78 1.85 -11.72
C VAL A 89 -34.71 1.11 -10.95
N ALA A 90 -34.04 0.16 -11.62
CA ALA A 90 -32.76 -0.35 -11.18
C ALA A 90 -31.92 0.86 -10.81
N ALA A 91 -31.62 1.03 -9.53
CA ALA A 91 -30.81 2.11 -9.03
C ALA A 91 -29.45 1.98 -9.70
N ALA A 92 -29.26 2.70 -10.81
CA ALA A 92 -28.00 2.75 -11.52
C ALA A 92 -26.94 3.17 -10.51
N LYS A 93 -25.94 2.31 -10.30
CA LYS A 93 -24.76 2.64 -9.49
C LYS A 93 -24.30 4.04 -9.91
N PRO A 94 -24.01 4.96 -8.97
CA PRO A 94 -23.58 6.30 -9.33
C PRO A 94 -22.38 6.17 -10.28
N GLN A 95 -22.60 6.53 -11.54
CA GLN A 95 -21.59 6.37 -12.58
C GLN A 95 -20.41 7.28 -12.21
N GLY A 96 -19.26 6.65 -11.97
CA GLY A 96 -18.02 7.32 -11.59
C GLY A 96 -17.53 8.28 -12.68
N SER A 97 -16.39 8.91 -12.42
CA SER A 97 -15.67 9.82 -13.33
C SER A 97 -15.55 9.31 -14.76
N GLU A 98 -15.54 7.98 -14.97
CA GLU A 98 -15.49 7.31 -16.28
C GLU A 98 -16.58 7.75 -17.26
N THR A 99 -17.75 8.20 -16.77
CA THR A 99 -18.84 8.71 -17.61
C THR A 99 -18.86 10.23 -17.75
N ARG A 100 -18.10 10.94 -16.91
CA ARG A 100 -17.99 12.40 -16.94
C ARG A 100 -16.82 12.87 -17.79
N LEU A 101 -15.83 12.00 -18.02
CA LEU A 101 -14.67 12.28 -18.84
C LEU A 101 -14.89 11.79 -20.27
N PRO A 102 -14.34 12.49 -21.29
CA PRO A 102 -14.38 12.02 -22.66
C PRO A 102 -13.76 10.62 -22.80
N PRO A 103 -14.34 9.73 -23.62
CA PRO A 103 -13.72 8.45 -23.97
C PRO A 103 -12.30 8.67 -24.49
N GLY A 104 -11.35 7.88 -23.99
CA GLY A 104 -9.93 7.97 -24.38
C GLY A 104 -9.05 8.86 -23.48
N ILE A 105 -9.61 9.60 -22.53
CA ILE A 105 -8.84 10.34 -21.51
C ILE A 105 -8.72 9.56 -20.19
N VAL A 106 -9.64 8.63 -19.94
CA VAL A 106 -9.64 7.81 -18.72
C VAL A 106 -8.46 6.83 -18.76
N VAL A 107 -7.56 6.97 -17.79
CA VAL A 107 -6.50 5.98 -17.53
C VAL A 107 -6.88 5.27 -16.21
N PRO A 108 -7.29 4.00 -16.26
CA PRO A 108 -7.80 3.28 -15.09
C PRO A 108 -6.70 2.79 -14.15
N GLU A 109 -5.46 2.76 -14.64
CA GLU A 109 -4.29 2.18 -13.97
C GLU A 109 -3.20 3.24 -13.74
N SER A 110 -2.29 2.95 -12.81
CA SER A 110 -1.12 3.75 -12.47
C SER A 110 0.06 2.80 -12.21
N ASP A 111 1.22 3.34 -11.87
CA ASP A 111 2.38 2.61 -11.36
C ASP A 111 3.09 3.40 -10.25
N LEU A 112 4.16 2.81 -9.72
CA LEU A 112 5.07 3.42 -8.74
C LEU A 112 6.38 3.90 -9.37
N HIS A 113 6.47 3.91 -10.70
CA HIS A 113 7.66 4.35 -11.43
C HIS A 113 7.84 5.86 -11.31
N LEU A 114 9.02 6.29 -10.89
CA LEU A 114 9.36 7.71 -10.83
C LEU A 114 9.55 8.28 -12.24
N ARG A 115 9.00 9.48 -12.47
CA ARG A 115 9.09 10.20 -13.75
C ARG A 115 9.80 11.53 -13.56
N ARG A 116 10.49 11.98 -14.60
CA ARG A 116 11.21 13.26 -14.60
C ARG A 116 10.21 14.42 -14.61
N LEU A 117 10.57 15.54 -14.00
CA LEU A 117 9.70 16.73 -13.92
C LEU A 117 9.77 17.62 -15.18
N TRP A 118 10.65 17.33 -16.14
CA TRP A 118 10.91 18.15 -17.33
C TRP A 118 11.18 17.27 -18.56
N GLY A 119 11.08 17.88 -19.75
CA GLY A 119 11.33 17.20 -21.02
C GLY A 119 10.07 16.63 -21.65
N SER A 120 10.25 15.75 -22.65
CA SER A 120 9.14 15.06 -23.30
C SER A 120 8.79 13.77 -22.53
N PRO A 121 7.52 13.53 -22.17
CA PRO A 121 7.12 12.26 -21.56
C PRO A 121 7.40 11.02 -22.42
N ARG A 122 7.64 11.20 -23.72
CA ARG A 122 8.01 10.11 -24.64
C ARG A 122 9.44 9.60 -24.44
N GLU A 123 10.25 10.36 -23.74
CA GLU A 123 11.65 10.03 -23.42
C GLU A 123 11.81 9.46 -22.01
N ASP A 124 10.71 9.30 -21.27
CA ASP A 124 10.76 8.71 -19.93
C ASP A 124 11.05 7.21 -20.03
N SER A 125 11.74 6.69 -19.02
CA SER A 125 11.97 5.26 -18.86
C SER A 125 10.65 4.51 -18.78
N ALA A 126 10.64 3.30 -19.32
CA ALA A 126 9.50 2.42 -19.17
C ALA A 126 9.39 1.96 -17.71
N THR A 127 8.16 1.82 -17.23
CA THR A 127 7.83 1.19 -15.96
C THR A 127 8.51 -0.18 -15.84
N GLY A 128 9.00 -0.51 -14.64
CA GLY A 128 9.55 -1.83 -14.35
C GLY A 128 8.54 -2.95 -14.63
N LYS A 129 9.03 -4.16 -14.89
CA LYS A 129 8.18 -5.34 -15.07
C LYS A 129 7.70 -5.92 -13.75
N TYR A 130 8.44 -5.68 -12.67
CA TYR A 130 8.20 -6.25 -11.35
C TYR A 130 8.28 -5.15 -10.30
N LEU A 131 7.70 -5.41 -9.13
CA LEU A 131 7.72 -4.47 -8.00
C LEU A 131 8.30 -5.14 -6.77
N LEU A 132 9.23 -4.44 -6.10
CA LEU A 132 9.66 -4.74 -4.74
C LEU A 132 9.09 -3.70 -3.77
N ALA A 133 8.24 -4.15 -2.85
CA ALA A 133 7.74 -3.35 -1.75
C ALA A 133 8.35 -3.84 -0.43
N LEU A 134 9.06 -2.96 0.27
CA LEU A 134 9.72 -3.27 1.54
C LEU A 134 9.16 -2.40 2.66
N ALA A 135 8.79 -3.01 3.78
CA ALA A 135 8.52 -2.28 5.02
C ALA A 135 9.84 -2.07 5.78
N VAL A 136 10.28 -0.82 5.88
CA VAL A 136 11.64 -0.48 6.31
C VAL A 136 11.69 0.50 7.48
N GLY A 137 12.73 0.33 8.29
CA GLY A 137 13.23 1.26 9.27
C GLY A 137 14.75 1.41 9.10
N TYR A 138 15.25 2.60 9.38
CA TYR A 138 16.66 2.95 9.16
C TYR A 138 17.64 2.09 10.00
N GLY A 139 17.16 1.43 11.06
CA GLY A 139 17.94 0.47 11.84
C GLY A 139 18.50 -0.68 11.00
N GLU A 140 17.73 -1.17 10.03
CA GLU A 140 18.09 -2.31 9.17
C GLU A 140 18.56 -1.87 7.77
N ARG A 141 18.89 -0.58 7.58
CA ARG A 141 19.26 -0.01 6.27
C ARG A 141 20.40 -0.74 5.55
N ALA A 142 21.35 -1.33 6.29
CA ALA A 142 22.45 -2.09 5.71
C ALA A 142 21.95 -3.38 5.04
N ASN A 143 20.98 -4.06 5.68
CA ASN A 143 20.34 -5.25 5.15
C ASN A 143 19.40 -4.92 3.99
N VAL A 144 18.66 -3.80 4.07
CA VAL A 144 17.86 -3.28 2.95
C VAL A 144 18.75 -2.94 1.76
N ASN A 145 19.89 -2.30 1.97
CA ASN A 145 20.86 -2.03 0.91
C ASN A 145 21.37 -3.32 0.25
N ALA A 146 21.70 -4.35 1.03
CA ALA A 146 22.07 -5.66 0.49
C ALA A 146 20.92 -6.29 -0.33
N THR A 147 19.68 -6.16 0.16
CA THR A 147 18.46 -6.62 -0.50
C THR A 147 18.29 -5.96 -1.86
N VAL A 148 18.29 -4.63 -1.93
CA VAL A 148 18.07 -3.87 -3.18
C VAL A 148 19.07 -4.28 -4.28
N HIS A 149 20.32 -4.55 -3.92
CA HIS A 149 21.34 -4.99 -4.89
C HIS A 149 21.13 -6.41 -5.46
N LYS A 150 20.15 -7.18 -4.97
CA LYS A 150 19.75 -8.47 -5.55
C LYS A 150 18.68 -8.35 -6.63
N PHE A 151 18.16 -7.14 -6.87
CA PHE A 151 17.13 -6.86 -7.85
C PHE A 151 17.73 -6.10 -9.05
N SER A 152 17.23 -6.41 -10.24
CA SER A 152 17.69 -5.82 -11.49
C SER A 152 16.94 -4.53 -11.82
N ASP A 153 17.36 -3.82 -12.86
CA ASP A 153 16.66 -2.63 -13.40
C ASP A 153 15.25 -2.94 -13.94
N ASN A 154 14.83 -4.21 -13.97
CA ASN A 154 13.44 -4.58 -14.29
C ASN A 154 12.49 -4.36 -13.10
N PHE A 155 13.01 -4.02 -11.91
CA PHE A 155 12.22 -3.80 -10.71
C PHE A 155 12.04 -2.31 -10.44
N ASP A 156 10.80 -1.89 -10.29
CA ASP A 156 10.51 -0.70 -9.49
C ASP A 156 10.57 -1.08 -8.01
N ILE A 157 11.01 -0.13 -7.17
CA ILE A 157 11.15 -0.35 -5.74
C ILE A 157 10.37 0.73 -5.00
N VAL A 158 9.61 0.30 -3.98
CA VAL A 158 8.95 1.20 -3.04
C VAL A 158 9.33 0.84 -1.60
N LEU A 159 9.80 1.85 -0.88
CA LEU A 159 10.16 1.74 0.53
C LEU A 159 9.04 2.33 1.40
N PHE A 160 8.51 1.52 2.31
CA PHE A 160 7.49 1.89 3.28
C PHE A 160 8.13 2.15 4.64
N HIS A 161 8.43 3.42 4.90
CA HIS A 161 9.15 3.89 6.09
C HIS A 161 8.21 3.99 7.28
N TYR A 162 8.32 3.03 8.20
CA TYR A 162 7.50 3.02 9.42
C TYR A 162 8.09 3.87 10.54
N ASP A 163 9.34 4.32 10.43
CA ASP A 163 10.06 5.11 11.44
C ASP A 163 10.04 6.63 11.15
N GLY A 164 9.57 7.01 9.96
CA GLY A 164 9.53 8.41 9.54
C GLY A 164 10.82 8.96 8.95
N ARG A 165 11.83 8.12 8.68
CA ARG A 165 13.17 8.54 8.25
C ARG A 165 13.37 8.24 6.77
N THR A 166 13.45 9.29 5.95
CA THR A 166 13.58 9.17 4.49
C THR A 166 14.84 9.87 3.99
N THR A 167 15.14 11.07 4.49
CA THR A 167 16.28 11.88 4.07
C THR A 167 17.63 11.21 4.33
N GLU A 168 17.76 10.51 5.46
CA GLU A 168 19.03 9.86 5.83
C GLU A 168 19.40 8.70 4.89
N TRP A 169 18.42 8.14 4.16
CA TRP A 169 18.68 7.14 3.13
C TRP A 169 19.37 7.76 1.93
N ASP A 170 18.91 8.92 1.46
CA ASP A 170 19.47 9.62 0.29
C ASP A 170 20.88 10.15 0.55
N GLU A 171 21.23 10.40 1.82
CA GLU A 171 22.56 10.82 2.24
C GLU A 171 23.58 9.66 2.19
N GLU A 172 23.13 8.43 2.43
CA GLU A 172 24.00 7.25 2.51
C GLU A 172 24.00 6.41 1.23
N PHE A 173 22.87 6.36 0.51
CA PHE A 173 22.65 5.48 -0.63
C PHE A 173 22.15 6.26 -1.84
N GLU A 174 22.95 6.31 -2.92
CA GLU A 174 22.55 7.02 -4.14
C GLU A 174 21.32 6.39 -4.82
N TRP A 175 21.18 5.07 -4.80
CA TRP A 175 20.02 4.37 -5.35
C TRP A 175 18.71 4.74 -4.65
N SER A 176 18.76 5.22 -3.39
CA SER A 176 17.57 5.67 -2.65
C SER A 176 16.84 6.80 -3.38
N LYS A 177 17.59 7.68 -4.07
CA LYS A 177 17.02 8.80 -4.83
C LYS A 177 16.24 8.38 -6.07
N GLU A 178 16.40 7.13 -6.48
CA GLU A 178 15.81 6.56 -7.70
C GLU A 178 14.58 5.69 -7.41
N VAL A 179 14.22 5.50 -6.14
CA VAL A 179 13.10 4.64 -5.73
C VAL A 179 11.98 5.43 -5.05
N ALA A 180 10.78 4.88 -4.98
CA ALA A 180 9.64 5.55 -4.36
C ALA A 180 9.69 5.39 -2.82
N HIS A 181 9.47 6.48 -2.08
CA HIS A 181 9.39 6.46 -0.62
C HIS A 181 7.98 6.83 -0.15
N VAL A 182 7.40 6.01 0.73
CA VAL A 182 6.16 6.34 1.46
C VAL A 182 6.44 6.25 2.95
N SER A 183 6.11 7.30 3.69
CA SER A 183 6.43 7.37 5.12
C SER A 183 5.18 7.57 5.96
N ALA A 184 4.97 6.67 6.92
CA ALA A 184 3.90 6.77 7.92
C ALA A 184 4.35 6.11 9.22
N ARG A 185 4.51 6.93 10.26
CA ARG A 185 5.07 6.47 11.54
C ARG A 185 4.22 5.39 12.19
N LYS A 186 4.89 4.36 12.70
CA LYS A 186 4.30 3.24 13.47
C LYS A 186 3.18 2.52 12.71
N GLN A 187 3.27 2.46 11.38
CA GLN A 187 2.37 1.67 10.54
C GLN A 187 3.06 0.38 10.10
N THR A 188 2.28 -0.69 10.00
CA THR A 188 2.73 -2.03 9.63
C THR A 188 2.81 -2.20 8.11
N LYS A 189 3.56 -3.21 7.65
CA LYS A 189 3.65 -3.59 6.22
C LYS A 189 2.28 -3.67 5.52
N TRP A 190 1.33 -4.37 6.15
CA TRP A 190 0.01 -4.59 5.57
C TRP A 190 -0.88 -3.35 5.58
N TRP A 191 -0.65 -2.41 6.50
CA TRP A 191 -1.32 -1.10 6.46
C TRP A 191 -0.90 -0.30 5.21
N PHE A 192 0.40 -0.29 4.89
CA PHE A 192 0.91 0.34 3.68
C PHE A 192 0.42 -0.38 2.43
N ALA A 193 0.58 -1.70 2.39
CA ALA A 193 0.17 -2.50 1.23
C ALA A 193 -1.32 -2.29 0.88
N LYS A 194 -2.20 -2.22 1.88
CA LYS A 194 -3.62 -1.94 1.65
C LYS A 194 -3.88 -0.59 0.99
N ARG A 195 -3.04 0.43 1.24
CA ARG A 195 -3.27 1.81 0.81
C ARG A 195 -2.51 2.20 -0.46
N PHE A 196 -1.33 1.64 -0.65
CA PHE A 196 -0.40 2.07 -1.70
C PHE A 196 -0.16 1.01 -2.78
N LEU A 197 -0.53 -0.25 -2.54
CA LEU A 197 -0.43 -1.33 -3.52
C LEU A 197 -1.82 -1.74 -4.06
N HIS A 198 -2.68 -0.77 -4.35
CA HIS A 198 -4.00 -1.04 -4.94
C HIS A 198 -3.85 -1.80 -6.27
N PRO A 199 -4.74 -2.74 -6.64
CA PRO A 199 -4.58 -3.55 -7.86
C PRO A 199 -4.45 -2.71 -9.14
N SER A 200 -5.08 -1.53 -9.21
CA SER A 200 -4.91 -0.62 -10.34
C SER A 200 -3.57 0.14 -10.34
N ILE A 201 -2.90 0.27 -9.21
CA ILE A 201 -1.56 0.89 -9.09
C ILE A 201 -0.48 -0.13 -9.43
N VAL A 202 -0.72 -1.42 -9.16
CA VAL A 202 0.29 -2.46 -9.43
C VAL A 202 0.00 -3.29 -10.68
N ALA A 203 -1.07 -2.96 -11.42
CA ALA A 203 -1.47 -3.65 -12.65
C ALA A 203 -0.37 -3.77 -13.72
N PRO A 204 0.58 -2.80 -13.84
CA PRO A 204 1.68 -2.93 -14.80
C PRO A 204 2.72 -3.99 -14.42
N TYR A 205 2.78 -4.43 -13.16
CA TYR A 205 3.79 -5.38 -12.68
C TYR A 205 3.29 -6.82 -12.80
N ASP A 206 4.10 -7.70 -13.37
CA ASP A 206 3.78 -9.13 -13.48
C ASP A 206 3.90 -9.85 -12.13
N TYR A 207 4.87 -9.43 -11.31
CA TYR A 207 5.10 -9.95 -9.96
C TYR A 207 5.33 -8.82 -8.95
N VAL A 208 4.78 -9.00 -7.75
CA VAL A 208 4.86 -8.07 -6.63
C VAL A 208 5.46 -8.79 -5.42
N PHE A 209 6.65 -8.34 -5.01
CA PHE A 209 7.34 -8.79 -3.82
C PHE A 209 6.91 -7.89 -2.65
N VAL A 210 6.43 -8.48 -1.55
CA VAL A 210 5.96 -7.72 -0.37
C VAL A 210 6.72 -8.20 0.86
N TRP A 211 7.94 -7.71 1.01
CA TRP A 211 8.93 -8.29 1.92
C TRP A 211 9.12 -7.47 3.20
N ASP A 212 9.49 -8.17 4.27
CA ASP A 212 10.08 -7.57 5.47
C ASP A 212 11.56 -7.24 5.25
N GLU A 213 12.10 -6.35 6.05
CA GLU A 213 13.48 -5.84 5.91
C GLU A 213 14.57 -6.70 6.55
N ASP A 214 14.22 -7.70 7.35
CA ASP A 214 15.14 -8.49 8.18
C ASP A 214 15.49 -9.86 7.56
N LEU A 215 15.49 -9.91 6.23
CA LEU A 215 15.87 -11.05 5.42
C LEU A 215 17.31 -10.94 4.93
N GLY A 216 18.19 -11.86 5.33
CA GLY A 216 19.53 -12.01 4.76
C GLY A 216 19.47 -12.62 3.37
N VAL A 217 20.01 -11.92 2.36
CA VAL A 217 19.80 -12.23 0.93
C VAL A 217 21.06 -12.75 0.22
N ASP A 218 22.08 -13.19 0.95
CA ASP A 218 23.37 -13.58 0.36
C ASP A 218 23.21 -14.67 -0.71
N ASN A 219 22.30 -15.60 -0.49
CA ASN A 219 22.01 -16.74 -1.37
C ASN A 219 20.81 -16.52 -2.30
N PHE A 220 20.36 -15.28 -2.44
CA PHE A 220 19.21 -14.89 -3.26
C PHE A 220 19.61 -13.99 -4.43
N ALA A 221 18.96 -14.20 -5.57
CA ALA A 221 18.95 -13.33 -6.74
C ALA A 221 17.54 -13.34 -7.38
N ALA A 222 16.99 -12.16 -7.66
CA ALA A 222 15.58 -12.03 -8.04
C ALA A 222 15.24 -12.62 -9.43
N GLU A 223 16.13 -12.46 -10.42
CA GLU A 223 15.89 -12.97 -11.77
C GLU A 223 15.92 -14.50 -11.84
N PRO A 224 16.93 -15.21 -11.29
CA PRO A 224 16.88 -16.68 -11.17
C PRO A 224 15.67 -17.18 -10.38
N TYR A 225 15.26 -16.47 -9.34
CA TYR A 225 14.06 -16.81 -8.58
C TYR A 225 12.80 -16.75 -9.46
N LEU A 226 12.61 -15.65 -10.20
CA LEU A 226 11.44 -15.49 -11.08
C LEU A 226 11.44 -16.46 -12.26
N ASP A 227 12.60 -16.91 -12.75
CA ASP A 227 12.68 -17.98 -13.74
C ASP A 227 12.04 -19.28 -13.23
N ILE A 228 12.37 -19.67 -12.00
CA ILE A 228 11.80 -20.87 -11.35
C ILE A 228 10.29 -20.69 -11.13
N VAL A 229 9.87 -19.55 -10.58
CA VAL A 229 8.46 -19.22 -10.34
C VAL A 229 7.63 -19.39 -11.61
N ARG A 230 8.11 -18.85 -12.75
CA ARG A 230 7.43 -18.99 -14.04
C ARG A 230 7.44 -20.41 -14.57
N ARG A 231 8.58 -21.10 -14.52
CA ARG A 231 8.71 -22.48 -15.03
C ARG A 231 7.78 -23.45 -14.32
N HIS A 232 7.52 -23.22 -13.03
CA HIS A 232 6.66 -24.08 -12.20
C HIS A 232 5.23 -23.55 -12.05
N GLY A 233 4.88 -22.43 -12.71
CA GLY A 233 3.53 -21.86 -12.68
C GLY A 233 3.08 -21.42 -11.29
N LEU A 234 3.99 -20.89 -10.47
CA LEU A 234 3.66 -20.42 -9.14
C LEU A 234 3.05 -19.02 -9.22
N GLU A 235 1.86 -18.88 -8.64
CA GLU A 235 1.13 -17.62 -8.52
C GLU A 235 1.41 -16.93 -7.17
N ILE A 236 1.70 -17.71 -6.13
CA ILE A 236 2.13 -17.22 -4.82
C ILE A 236 3.35 -18.01 -4.39
N SER A 237 4.45 -17.33 -4.10
CA SER A 237 5.70 -18.01 -3.76
C SER A 237 6.51 -17.27 -2.72
N GLN A 238 7.51 -17.92 -2.17
CA GLN A 238 8.58 -17.27 -1.39
C GLN A 238 9.93 -17.96 -1.63
N PRO A 239 11.06 -17.28 -1.35
CA PRO A 239 12.33 -17.98 -1.20
C PRO A 239 12.26 -18.98 -0.03
N GLY A 240 13.03 -20.06 -0.13
CA GLY A 240 13.23 -20.98 0.99
C GLY A 240 13.90 -20.28 2.17
N LEU A 241 13.53 -20.64 3.39
CA LEU A 241 14.19 -20.15 4.59
C LEU A 241 15.36 -21.08 4.95
N ASP A 242 16.53 -20.50 5.15
CA ASP A 242 17.68 -21.25 5.64
C ASP A 242 17.40 -21.80 7.06
N MET A 243 17.78 -23.05 7.30
CA MET A 243 17.62 -23.72 8.60
C MET A 243 18.89 -23.74 9.45
N THR A 244 20.02 -23.38 8.83
CA THR A 244 21.37 -23.44 9.42
C THR A 244 21.83 -22.10 9.98
N GLU A 245 21.32 -21.01 9.40
CA GLU A 245 21.59 -19.63 9.82
C GLU A 245 20.29 -18.90 10.14
N GLY A 246 20.35 -17.98 11.11
CA GLY A 246 19.20 -17.19 11.54
C GLY A 246 18.23 -17.91 12.47
N SER A 247 17.02 -17.39 12.55
CA SER A 247 15.93 -17.96 13.35
C SER A 247 15.27 -19.12 12.64
N ALA A 248 14.92 -20.16 13.40
CA ALA A 248 14.21 -21.30 12.86
C ALA A 248 12.87 -20.86 12.20
N PRO A 249 12.54 -21.42 11.02
CA PRO A 249 11.24 -21.19 10.38
C PRO A 249 10.09 -21.48 11.33
N MET A 250 9.03 -20.66 11.27
CA MET A 250 7.82 -20.90 12.06
C MET A 250 7.01 -22.09 11.53
N TYR A 251 7.09 -22.34 10.21
CA TYR A 251 6.36 -23.39 9.52
C TYR A 251 7.34 -24.28 8.74
N ASP A 252 7.29 -25.59 8.96
CA ASP A 252 8.24 -26.53 8.33
C ASP A 252 8.23 -26.45 6.79
N ILE A 253 7.07 -26.14 6.18
CA ILE A 253 6.96 -25.93 4.73
C ILE A 253 7.74 -24.73 4.21
N THR A 254 8.07 -23.72 5.02
CA THR A 254 8.85 -22.57 4.54
C THR A 254 10.34 -22.84 4.57
N ALA A 255 10.76 -23.92 5.22
CA ALA A 255 12.15 -24.33 5.32
C ALA A 255 12.69 -24.83 3.97
N ARG A 256 13.88 -24.37 3.61
CA ARG A 256 14.58 -24.79 2.41
C ARG A 256 14.85 -26.30 2.40
N LYS A 257 14.55 -26.97 1.28
CA LYS A 257 14.89 -28.37 1.04
C LYS A 257 16.17 -28.53 0.24
N ASN A 258 17.18 -29.14 0.85
CA ASN A 258 18.46 -29.42 0.20
C ASN A 258 18.29 -30.40 -0.97
N GLY A 259 18.86 -30.05 -2.12
CA GLY A 259 18.83 -30.89 -3.33
C GLY A 259 17.53 -30.77 -4.15
N SER A 260 16.60 -29.90 -3.76
CA SER A 260 15.46 -29.50 -4.59
C SER A 260 15.68 -28.10 -5.17
N GLU A 261 15.06 -27.82 -6.32
CA GLU A 261 14.97 -26.46 -6.85
C GLU A 261 13.82 -25.68 -6.19
N MET A 262 12.71 -26.36 -5.89
CA MET A 262 11.53 -25.82 -5.23
C MET A 262 10.68 -26.94 -4.61
N HIS A 263 9.75 -26.60 -3.71
CA HIS A 263 8.74 -27.54 -3.22
C HIS A 263 7.40 -26.85 -2.92
N LYS A 264 6.31 -27.62 -2.95
CA LYS A 264 4.93 -27.13 -2.70
C LYS A 264 4.29 -27.73 -1.44
N THR A 265 4.95 -28.72 -0.84
CA THR A 265 4.45 -29.44 0.33
C THR A 265 5.59 -29.91 1.22
N ASP A 266 5.28 -30.04 2.51
CA ASP A 266 6.10 -30.75 3.48
C ASP A 266 5.54 -32.13 3.86
N ALA A 267 4.63 -32.67 3.06
CA ALA A 267 4.01 -33.95 3.37
C ALA A 267 4.98 -35.13 3.35
N GLY A 268 4.73 -36.05 4.28
CA GLY A 268 5.61 -37.19 4.57
C GLY A 268 6.51 -36.96 5.78
N GLY A 269 6.47 -35.77 6.40
CA GLY A 269 7.12 -35.45 7.67
C GLY A 269 6.27 -35.75 8.91
N GLU A 270 6.86 -35.64 10.10
CA GLU A 270 6.21 -35.94 11.40
C GLU A 270 4.98 -35.06 11.66
N HIS A 271 5.03 -33.78 11.26
CA HIS A 271 3.95 -32.81 11.45
C HIS A 271 2.96 -32.74 10.28
N CYS A 272 3.25 -33.41 9.17
CA CYS A 272 2.52 -33.23 7.93
C CYS A 272 2.08 -34.54 7.26
N TRP A 273 0.94 -35.06 7.74
CA TRP A 273 0.35 -36.32 7.27
C TRP A 273 -0.74 -36.12 6.20
N ASP A 274 -1.24 -34.90 6.02
CA ASP A 274 -2.30 -34.57 5.06
C ASP A 274 -1.93 -33.32 4.28
N VAL A 275 -1.56 -33.51 3.01
CA VAL A 275 -1.22 -32.44 2.07
C VAL A 275 -2.34 -31.42 1.94
N HIS A 276 -3.61 -31.82 2.09
CA HIS A 276 -4.75 -30.94 1.85
C HIS A 276 -5.02 -30.00 3.03
N LYS A 277 -4.27 -30.14 4.13
CA LYS A 277 -4.33 -29.21 5.26
C LYS A 277 -3.29 -28.11 5.09
N ARG A 278 -3.62 -26.89 5.51
CA ARG A 278 -2.63 -25.81 5.65
C ARG A 278 -2.05 -25.87 7.08
N PRO A 279 -0.75 -25.60 7.28
CA PRO A 279 0.25 -25.12 6.32
C PRO A 279 1.00 -26.25 5.57
N CYS A 280 0.48 -27.48 5.54
CA CYS A 280 1.17 -28.68 5.04
C CYS A 280 1.50 -28.70 3.53
N SER A 281 0.68 -28.03 2.74
CA SER A 281 0.98 -27.69 1.35
C SER A 281 0.51 -26.26 1.08
N GLY A 282 0.88 -25.73 -0.09
CA GLY A 282 0.33 -24.49 -0.65
C GLY A 282 0.23 -23.35 0.35
N PHE A 283 1.34 -23.12 1.05
CA PHE A 283 1.48 -22.13 2.09
C PHE A 283 2.75 -21.33 1.86
N VAL A 284 2.64 -20.02 2.06
CA VAL A 284 3.70 -19.04 1.99
C VAL A 284 3.48 -18.12 3.18
N GLU A 285 4.52 -17.92 3.99
CA GLU A 285 4.49 -17.06 5.16
C GLU A 285 4.46 -15.59 4.74
N MET A 286 3.80 -14.77 5.55
CA MET A 286 3.59 -13.35 5.29
C MET A 286 4.88 -12.52 5.23
N MET A 287 6.05 -13.07 5.58
CA MET A 287 7.31 -12.33 5.70
C MET A 287 7.98 -12.00 4.36
N ALA A 288 8.06 -12.98 3.45
CA ALA A 288 8.74 -12.85 2.16
C ALA A 288 7.87 -13.28 0.95
N PRO A 289 6.56 -12.98 0.93
CA PRO A 289 5.71 -13.43 -0.16
C PRO A 289 6.00 -12.67 -1.46
N VAL A 290 5.83 -13.39 -2.56
CA VAL A 290 5.84 -12.90 -3.92
C VAL A 290 4.53 -13.34 -4.56
N PHE A 291 3.82 -12.40 -5.15
CA PHE A 291 2.53 -12.64 -5.77
C PHE A 291 2.61 -12.34 -7.26
N SER A 292 1.97 -13.15 -8.09
CA SER A 292 1.59 -12.71 -9.42
C SER A 292 0.61 -11.54 -9.34
N ARG A 293 0.47 -10.80 -10.44
CA ARG A 293 -0.53 -9.73 -10.57
C ARG A 293 -1.94 -10.18 -10.17
N ASP A 294 -2.36 -11.37 -10.62
CA ASP A 294 -3.72 -11.86 -10.42
C ASP A 294 -3.94 -12.33 -8.98
N ALA A 295 -2.96 -13.03 -8.41
CA ALA A 295 -2.99 -13.41 -7.00
C ALA A 295 -3.01 -12.17 -6.10
N TRP A 296 -2.17 -11.17 -6.38
CA TRP A 296 -2.16 -9.91 -5.61
C TRP A 296 -3.49 -9.17 -5.67
N ARG A 297 -4.16 -9.15 -6.83
CA ARG A 297 -5.48 -8.54 -6.97
C ARG A 297 -6.49 -9.14 -5.99
N CYS A 298 -6.46 -10.46 -5.78
CA CYS A 298 -7.29 -11.11 -4.78
C CYS A 298 -6.81 -10.81 -3.35
N VAL A 299 -5.51 -10.98 -3.07
CA VAL A 299 -4.93 -10.77 -1.73
C VAL A 299 -5.16 -9.34 -1.24
N TRP A 300 -5.06 -8.34 -2.10
CA TRP A 300 -5.33 -6.96 -1.72
C TRP A 300 -6.76 -6.75 -1.18
N HIS A 301 -7.76 -7.44 -1.74
CA HIS A 301 -9.14 -7.39 -1.26
C HIS A 301 -9.34 -8.19 0.04
N MET A 302 -8.47 -9.17 0.30
CA MET A 302 -8.45 -9.91 1.56
C MET A 302 -7.97 -9.04 2.73
N ILE A 303 -6.99 -8.15 2.50
CA ILE A 303 -6.49 -7.26 3.55
C ILE A 303 -7.60 -6.32 4.03
N GLN A 304 -7.87 -6.32 5.34
CA GLN A 304 -8.89 -5.52 5.99
C GLN A 304 -8.33 -4.17 6.45
N ASN A 305 -9.08 -3.09 6.30
CA ASN A 305 -8.58 -1.73 6.61
C ASN A 305 -8.26 -1.50 8.09
N ASP A 306 -8.90 -2.23 8.98
CA ASP A 306 -8.83 -2.10 10.44
C ASP A 306 -7.95 -3.14 11.14
N LEU A 307 -7.49 -4.16 10.40
CA LEU A 307 -6.62 -5.23 10.88
C LEU A 307 -5.23 -5.02 10.30
N VAL A 308 -4.42 -4.21 10.99
CA VAL A 308 -3.22 -3.62 10.42
C VAL A 308 -2.02 -4.57 10.49
N HIS A 309 -1.94 -5.47 11.47
CA HIS A 309 -0.78 -6.36 11.60
C HIS A 309 -0.71 -7.40 10.49
N GLY A 310 -1.86 -7.71 9.88
CA GLY A 310 -1.97 -8.66 8.77
C GLY A 310 -1.94 -10.12 9.20
N TRP A 311 -1.52 -10.49 10.41
CA TRP A 311 -1.66 -11.88 10.89
C TRP A 311 -3.15 -12.19 11.14
N PRO A 312 -3.73 -13.29 10.61
CA PRO A 312 -3.13 -14.45 9.93
C PRO A 312 -3.41 -14.54 8.41
N ILE A 313 -3.17 -13.48 7.65
CA ILE A 313 -3.54 -13.42 6.21
C ILE A 313 -2.87 -14.52 5.36
N ASP A 314 -1.66 -14.92 5.72
CA ASP A 314 -0.90 -16.01 5.09
C ASP A 314 -1.63 -17.36 5.13
N SER A 315 -2.40 -17.61 6.19
CA SER A 315 -3.25 -18.80 6.32
C SER A 315 -4.40 -18.85 5.31
N TYR A 316 -4.64 -17.76 4.57
CA TYR A 316 -5.75 -17.62 3.62
C TYR A 316 -5.32 -17.34 2.19
N PHE A 317 -4.02 -17.16 1.91
CA PHE A 317 -3.51 -16.92 0.55
C PHE A 317 -3.95 -17.96 -0.47
N TRP A 318 -4.13 -19.22 -0.05
CA TRP A 318 -4.65 -20.31 -0.88
C TRP A 318 -6.00 -20.01 -1.53
N ARG A 319 -6.80 -19.07 -1.00
CA ARG A 319 -8.08 -18.66 -1.62
C ARG A 319 -7.91 -17.80 -2.86
N CYS A 320 -6.70 -17.33 -3.13
CA CYS A 320 -6.38 -16.41 -4.22
C CYS A 320 -5.70 -17.08 -5.41
N VAL A 321 -5.83 -18.39 -5.52
CA VAL A 321 -5.36 -19.23 -6.63
C VAL A 321 -6.38 -20.34 -6.88
N ASP A 322 -6.34 -20.96 -8.07
CA ASP A 322 -7.29 -21.99 -8.48
C ASP A 322 -6.93 -23.37 -7.90
N ASP A 323 -5.64 -23.73 -7.97
CA ASP A 323 -5.08 -24.97 -7.43
C ASP A 323 -3.90 -24.64 -6.52
N PRO A 324 -4.12 -24.49 -5.20
CA PRO A 324 -3.06 -24.01 -4.33
C PRO A 324 -1.97 -25.05 -4.05
N GLU A 325 -2.22 -26.34 -4.29
CA GLU A 325 -1.18 -27.37 -4.20
C GLU A 325 -0.20 -27.30 -5.37
N GLU A 326 -0.64 -26.74 -6.50
CA GLU A 326 0.20 -26.57 -7.69
C GLU A 326 0.72 -25.13 -7.87
N GLN A 327 -0.03 -24.13 -7.45
CA GLN A 327 0.28 -22.72 -7.73
C GLN A 327 0.93 -21.99 -6.54
N ILE A 328 1.07 -22.64 -5.40
CA ILE A 328 1.76 -22.07 -4.24
C ILE A 328 2.98 -22.91 -3.86
N GLY A 329 4.14 -22.26 -3.72
CA GLY A 329 5.36 -22.99 -3.42
C GLY A 329 6.55 -22.15 -2.94
N VAL A 330 7.54 -22.87 -2.46
CA VAL A 330 8.79 -22.33 -1.90
C VAL A 330 9.93 -22.66 -2.85
N VAL A 331 10.72 -21.65 -3.22
CA VAL A 331 11.85 -21.79 -4.14
C VAL A 331 13.12 -22.08 -3.34
N ASP A 332 13.57 -23.33 -3.33
CA ASP A 332 14.71 -23.80 -2.52
C ASP A 332 16.08 -23.40 -3.08
N ALA A 333 16.16 -23.26 -4.40
CA ALA A 333 17.39 -22.87 -5.08
C ALA A 333 17.75 -21.39 -4.84
N GLN A 334 16.80 -20.58 -4.38
CA GLN A 334 16.97 -19.16 -4.08
C GLN A 334 16.41 -18.90 -2.69
N TYR A 335 17.28 -18.83 -1.70
CA TYR A 335 16.90 -18.87 -0.29
C TYR A 335 17.44 -17.68 0.48
N VAL A 336 16.80 -17.40 1.60
CA VAL A 336 17.08 -16.25 2.47
C VAL A 336 17.23 -16.71 3.92
N VAL A 337 17.91 -15.90 4.71
CA VAL A 337 18.09 -16.10 6.16
C VAL A 337 17.13 -15.19 6.91
N HIS A 338 16.37 -15.70 7.87
CA HIS A 338 15.50 -14.85 8.69
C HIS A 338 16.25 -14.38 9.95
N HIS A 339 16.55 -13.09 10.05
CA HIS A 339 17.24 -12.54 11.22
C HIS A 339 16.31 -12.36 12.44
N ALA A 340 14.99 -12.32 12.24
CA ALA A 340 13.96 -12.13 13.26
C ALA A 340 14.18 -10.87 14.10
N VAL A 341 14.49 -9.77 13.43
CA VAL A 341 14.68 -8.47 14.07
C VAL A 341 13.30 -7.96 14.47
N PRO A 342 13.05 -7.65 15.77
CA PRO A 342 11.75 -7.14 16.21
C PRO A 342 11.48 -5.71 15.70
N THR A 343 11.02 -5.59 14.46
CA THR A 343 10.59 -4.31 13.86
C THR A 343 9.30 -3.85 14.52
N LEU A 344 9.10 -2.52 14.62
CA LEU A 344 7.94 -1.89 15.29
C LEU A 344 7.76 -2.16 16.80
N GLN A 345 8.62 -2.96 17.44
CA GLN A 345 8.53 -3.31 18.87
C GLN A 345 9.43 -2.44 19.77
N GLY A 346 10.36 -1.67 19.19
CA GLY A 346 11.46 -1.00 19.89
C GLY A 346 11.29 0.49 20.21
N GLU A 347 10.18 1.14 19.83
CA GLU A 347 9.99 2.59 20.05
C GLU A 347 9.26 2.95 21.37
N GLY A 348 9.16 2.01 22.31
CA GLY A 348 8.51 2.24 23.61
C GLY A 348 9.14 1.44 24.75
N ASP A 349 9.23 2.06 25.93
CA ASP A 349 9.59 1.36 27.17
C ASP A 349 8.65 0.17 27.41
N LYS A 350 9.20 -0.96 27.90
CA LYS A 350 8.45 -2.20 28.18
C LYS A 350 7.22 -2.03 29.09
N GLU A 351 7.13 -0.91 29.80
CA GLU A 351 6.08 -0.58 30.78
C GLU A 351 5.12 0.54 30.33
N LYS A 352 5.25 1.06 29.09
CA LYS A 352 4.36 2.12 28.58
C LYS A 352 3.26 1.56 27.68
N THR A 353 2.15 2.29 27.62
CA THR A 353 1.08 2.10 26.62
C THR A 353 1.66 2.08 25.21
N GLY A 354 1.28 1.08 24.41
CA GLY A 354 1.85 0.78 23.10
C GLY A 354 3.12 -0.09 23.14
N GLY A 355 3.47 -0.68 24.29
CA GLY A 355 4.60 -1.60 24.40
C GLY A 355 4.36 -2.97 23.76
N ARG A 356 5.43 -3.78 23.67
CA ARG A 356 5.43 -5.11 22.99
C ARG A 356 4.27 -6.03 23.40
N PHE A 357 3.89 -6.03 24.68
CA PHE A 357 2.79 -6.86 25.17
C PHE A 357 1.42 -6.41 24.64
N GLU A 358 1.17 -5.10 24.60
CA GLU A 358 -0.09 -4.56 24.06
C GLU A 358 -0.16 -4.74 22.54
N VAL A 359 0.95 -4.57 21.83
CA VAL A 359 1.04 -4.87 20.39
C VAL A 359 0.72 -6.35 20.14
N ARG A 360 1.30 -7.25 20.92
CA ARG A 360 1.03 -8.69 20.80
C ARG A 360 -0.41 -9.04 21.16
N ALA A 361 -0.98 -8.42 22.19
CA ALA A 361 -2.40 -8.61 22.54
C ALA A 361 -3.30 -8.18 21.37
N ARG A 362 -3.02 -7.02 20.75
CA ARG A 362 -3.73 -6.54 19.58
C ARG A 362 -3.60 -7.48 18.38
N GLN A 363 -2.43 -8.07 18.14
CA GLN A 363 -2.24 -9.08 17.09
C GLN A 363 -3.18 -10.29 17.26
N PHE A 364 -3.37 -10.78 18.50
CA PHE A 364 -4.29 -11.88 18.77
C PHE A 364 -5.76 -11.47 18.61
N GLU A 365 -6.15 -10.27 19.03
CA GLU A 365 -7.50 -9.73 18.79
C GLU A 365 -7.81 -9.61 17.30
N GLU A 366 -6.84 -9.10 16.51
CA GLU A 366 -6.98 -8.99 15.06
C GLU A 366 -7.10 -10.36 14.40
N LEU A 367 -6.34 -11.35 14.87
CA LEU A 367 -6.44 -12.73 14.40
C LEU A 367 -7.81 -13.33 14.65
N GLU A 368 -8.34 -13.18 15.87
CA GLU A 368 -9.67 -13.69 16.21
C GLU A 368 -10.76 -13.03 15.36
N ALA A 369 -10.66 -11.71 15.18
CA ALA A 369 -11.58 -10.95 14.34
C ALA A 369 -11.52 -11.40 12.86
N PHE A 370 -10.30 -11.60 12.33
CA PHE A 370 -10.11 -12.05 10.94
C PHE A 370 -10.71 -13.44 10.70
N ASN A 371 -10.38 -14.40 11.56
CA ASN A 371 -10.91 -15.75 11.49
C ASN A 371 -12.43 -15.77 11.63
N SER A 372 -12.99 -14.96 12.54
CA SER A 372 -14.44 -14.83 12.71
C SER A 372 -15.12 -14.27 11.46
N ARG A 373 -14.53 -13.26 10.80
CA ARG A 373 -15.05 -12.69 9.55
C ARG A 373 -15.08 -13.74 8.43
N PHE A 374 -14.00 -14.49 8.25
CA PHE A 374 -13.93 -15.56 7.26
C PHE A 374 -14.94 -16.67 7.55
N ALA A 375 -15.00 -17.16 8.79
CA ALA A 375 -15.95 -18.20 9.17
C ALA A 375 -17.41 -17.77 8.95
N ASN A 376 -17.74 -16.49 9.20
CA ASN A 376 -19.08 -15.96 8.94
C ASN A 376 -19.35 -15.83 7.43
N ALA A 377 -18.40 -15.32 6.65
CA ALA A 377 -18.53 -15.21 5.20
C ALA A 377 -18.69 -16.59 4.53
N ASP A 378 -17.94 -17.61 4.95
CA ASP A 378 -18.06 -18.97 4.44
C ASP A 378 -19.44 -19.57 4.78
N LYS A 379 -19.95 -19.34 6.00
CA LYS A 379 -21.31 -19.76 6.37
C LYS A 379 -22.37 -19.09 5.52
N GLU A 380 -22.23 -17.77 5.28
CA GLU A 380 -23.15 -17.05 4.39
C GLU A 380 -23.11 -17.58 2.96
N LEU A 381 -21.92 -17.89 2.44
CA LEU A 381 -21.74 -18.49 1.12
C LEU A 381 -22.39 -19.87 1.03
N ALA A 382 -22.18 -20.74 2.03
CA ALA A 382 -22.80 -22.06 2.09
C ALA A 382 -24.33 -22.00 2.23
N ASN A 383 -24.85 -21.00 2.94
CA ASN A 383 -26.30 -20.81 3.13
C ASN A 383 -26.99 -20.22 1.88
N ARG A 384 -26.24 -19.58 0.97
CA ARG A 384 -26.75 -19.20 -0.35
C ARG A 384 -26.90 -20.46 -1.20
N SER A 385 -28.05 -21.12 -1.08
CA SER A 385 -28.46 -22.24 -1.94
C SER A 385 -28.42 -21.80 -3.42
N PRO A 386 -28.21 -22.72 -4.39
CA PRO A 386 -28.14 -22.41 -5.82
C PRO A 386 -29.46 -21.88 -6.44
N SER A 387 -30.49 -21.60 -5.62
CA SER A 387 -31.81 -21.11 -6.05
C SER A 387 -31.87 -19.61 -6.37
N THR A 388 -30.77 -18.87 -6.27
CA THR A 388 -30.71 -17.42 -6.57
C THR A 388 -29.76 -17.05 -7.71
N LEU A 389 -29.27 -18.04 -8.46
CA LEU A 389 -28.53 -17.86 -9.70
C LEU A 389 -29.38 -18.39 -10.87
N ASN A 390 -30.47 -17.69 -11.19
CA ASN A 390 -31.17 -17.77 -12.48
C ASN A 390 -31.59 -16.37 -12.89
#